data_AF-A0A951K6Z1-F1
#
_entry.id   AF-A0A951K6Z1-F1
#
_cell.length_a   1.000
_cell.length_b   1.000
_cell.length_c   1.000
_cell.angle_alpha   90.00
_cell.angle_beta   90.00
_cell.angle_gamma   90.00
#
_symmetry.space_group_name_H-M   'P 1'
#
loop_
_entity.id
_entity.type
_entity.pdbx_description
1 polymer ?
#
loop_
_entity_poly.entity_id
_entity_poly.type
_entity_poly.pdbx_seq_one_letter_code
_entity_poly.pdbx_strand_id
1 'polypeptide(L)'
;MTLYHLDFYRWTQEAAAALREQRLSAADAEKVADEIESMGKRDFRELSSRLERILEHKLKLSYLPAWTVDRNQRLWLDSIDKQQTGIRKLLNDSPSLRACVEPLISESYNDAARRIRRLFPGVELPVHCPWTVQEVLE
;
A
#
# COMPACT_ATOMS: atom_id res chain seq x y z
N MET A 1 -11.28 -18.90 -25.16
CA MET A 1 -10.97 -17.89 -24.12
C MET A 1 -12.27 -17.48 -23.46
N THR A 2 -12.32 -17.45 -22.14
CA THR A 2 -13.51 -17.02 -21.36
C THR A 2 -13.58 -15.50 -21.28
N LEU A 3 -14.76 -14.92 -20.97
CA LEU A 3 -14.93 -13.48 -20.79
C LEU A 3 -13.94 -12.90 -19.76
N TYR A 4 -13.64 -13.66 -18.70
CA TYR A 4 -12.59 -13.35 -17.73
C TYR A 4 -11.24 -12.94 -18.35
N HIS A 5 -10.81 -13.60 -19.43
CA HIS A 5 -9.52 -13.31 -20.09
C HIS A 5 -9.63 -12.26 -21.20
N LEU A 6 -10.84 -12.01 -21.72
CA LEU A 6 -11.07 -11.12 -22.86
C LEU A 6 -11.50 -9.72 -22.42
N ASP A 7 -12.34 -9.64 -21.40
CA ASP A 7 -12.90 -8.42 -20.84
C ASP A 7 -13.20 -8.65 -19.35
N PHE A 8 -12.16 -8.53 -18.54
CA PHE A 8 -12.23 -8.75 -17.10
C PHE A 8 -13.23 -7.82 -16.41
N TYR A 9 -13.28 -6.54 -16.82
CA TYR A 9 -14.20 -5.58 -16.22
C TYR A 9 -15.65 -6.01 -16.45
N ARG A 10 -16.02 -6.32 -17.70
CA ARG A 10 -17.36 -6.83 -17.99
C ARG A 10 -17.67 -8.13 -17.26
N TRP A 11 -16.70 -9.05 -17.18
CA TRP A 11 -16.85 -10.28 -16.41
C TRP A 11 -17.18 -10.02 -14.93
N THR A 12 -16.51 -9.08 -14.26
CA THR A 12 -16.83 -8.75 -12.85
C THR A 12 -18.26 -8.23 -12.68
N GLN A 13 -18.76 -7.42 -13.63
CA GLN A 13 -20.14 -6.91 -13.59
C GLN A 13 -21.17 -8.03 -13.80
N GLU A 14 -20.94 -8.90 -14.79
CA GLU A 14 -21.83 -10.05 -15.06
C GLU A 14 -21.82 -11.07 -13.91
N ALA A 15 -20.64 -11.36 -13.34
CA ALA A 15 -20.50 -12.24 -12.16
C ALA A 15 -21.24 -11.66 -10.95
N ALA A 16 -21.11 -10.35 -10.67
CA ALA A 16 -21.84 -9.70 -9.59
C ALA A 16 -23.36 -9.70 -9.82
N ALA A 17 -23.83 -9.52 -11.05
CA ALA A 17 -25.25 -9.63 -11.39
C ALA A 17 -25.77 -11.05 -11.15
N ALA A 18 -25.05 -12.08 -11.61
CA ALA A 18 -25.40 -13.47 -11.40
C ALA A 18 -25.49 -13.85 -9.91
N LEU A 19 -24.58 -13.34 -9.08
CA LEU A 19 -24.64 -13.52 -7.62
C LEU A 19 -25.88 -12.87 -7.00
N ARG A 20 -26.21 -11.62 -7.38
CA ARG A 20 -27.41 -10.92 -6.88
C ARG A 20 -28.70 -11.65 -7.25
N GLU A 21 -28.73 -12.27 -8.43
CA GLU A 21 -29.86 -13.07 -8.93
C GLU A 21 -29.86 -14.52 -8.40
N GLN A 22 -28.95 -14.87 -7.49
CA GLN A 22 -28.78 -16.23 -6.92
C GLN A 22 -28.54 -17.32 -7.97
N ARG A 23 -28.05 -16.95 -9.16
CA ARG A 23 -27.71 -17.88 -10.24
C ARG A 23 -26.30 -18.43 -10.08
N LEU A 24 -26.05 -19.10 -8.96
CA LEU A 24 -24.74 -19.63 -8.58
C LEU A 24 -24.18 -20.66 -9.58
N SER A 25 -25.05 -21.35 -10.33
CA SER A 25 -24.63 -22.28 -11.40
C SER A 25 -24.14 -21.57 -12.67
N ALA A 26 -24.50 -20.30 -12.87
CA ALA A 26 -24.05 -19.47 -13.98
C ALA A 26 -22.86 -18.58 -13.59
N ALA A 27 -22.69 -18.29 -12.30
CA ALA A 27 -21.49 -17.65 -11.77
C ALA A 27 -20.35 -18.69 -11.73
N ASP A 28 -19.18 -18.32 -12.25
CA ASP A 28 -17.95 -19.09 -12.09
C ASP A 28 -17.49 -18.94 -10.63
N ALA A 29 -18.18 -19.60 -9.70
CA ALA A 29 -18.14 -19.34 -8.27
C ALA A 29 -16.73 -19.46 -7.69
N GLU A 30 -15.92 -20.37 -8.22
CA GLU A 30 -14.51 -20.54 -7.86
C GLU A 30 -13.69 -19.31 -8.26
N LYS A 31 -13.79 -18.83 -9.50
CA LYS A 31 -13.10 -17.60 -9.93
C LYS A 31 -13.56 -16.35 -9.19
N VAL A 32 -14.83 -16.29 -8.80
CA VAL A 32 -15.35 -15.18 -8.00
C VAL A 32 -14.78 -15.20 -6.58
N ALA A 33 -14.72 -16.38 -5.95
CA ALA A 33 -14.08 -16.53 -4.65
C ALA A 33 -12.58 -16.17 -4.71
N ASP A 34 -11.87 -16.68 -5.72
CA ASP A 34 -10.46 -16.35 -5.97
C ASP A 34 -10.24 -14.83 -6.09
N GLU A 35 -11.11 -14.13 -6.83
CA GLU A 35 -10.96 -12.69 -7.02
C GLU A 35 -11.27 -11.92 -5.73
N ILE A 36 -12.24 -12.34 -4.92
CA ILE A 36 -12.51 -11.72 -3.61
C ILE A 36 -11.30 -11.88 -2.67
N GLU A 37 -10.69 -13.06 -2.63
CA GLU A 37 -9.47 -13.26 -1.86
C GLU A 37 -8.28 -12.46 -2.42
N SER A 38 -8.19 -12.35 -3.76
CA SER A 38 -7.16 -11.58 -4.44
C SER A 38 -7.28 -10.09 -4.12
N MET A 39 -8.50 -9.57 -4.06
CA MET A 39 -8.81 -8.19 -3.68
C MET A 39 -8.32 -7.88 -2.26
N GLY A 40 -8.64 -8.73 -1.27
CA GLY A 40 -8.15 -8.54 0.10
C GLY A 40 -6.62 -8.55 0.20
N LYS A 41 -5.94 -9.45 -0.53
CA LYS A 41 -4.47 -9.49 -0.61
C LYS A 41 -3.89 -8.24 -1.28
N ARG A 42 -4.59 -7.67 -2.27
CA ARG A 42 -4.19 -6.45 -2.98
C ARG A 42 -4.22 -5.24 -2.06
N ASP A 43 -5.31 -5.05 -1.34
CA ASP A 43 -5.45 -3.93 -0.40
C ASP A 43 -4.38 -3.98 0.70
N PHE A 44 -4.11 -5.18 1.25
CA PHE A 44 -3.05 -5.36 2.24
C PHE A 44 -1.66 -4.98 1.68
N ARG A 45 -1.34 -5.41 0.46
CA ARG A 45 -0.08 -5.04 -0.22
C ARG A 45 -0.02 -3.55 -0.52
N GLU A 46 -1.13 -2.95 -0.91
CA GLU A 46 -1.21 -1.51 -1.14
C GLU A 46 -0.92 -0.74 0.14
N LEU A 47 -1.52 -1.13 1.28
CA LEU A 47 -1.22 -0.53 2.58
C LEU A 47 0.27 -0.59 2.90
N SER A 48 0.88 -1.77 2.79
CA SER A 48 2.32 -1.97 3.04
C SER A 48 3.19 -1.09 2.12
N SER A 49 2.90 -1.05 0.81
CA SER A 49 3.67 -0.25 -0.15
C SER A 49 3.56 1.26 0.11
N ARG A 50 2.37 1.73 0.51
CA ARG A 50 2.17 3.14 0.88
C ARG A 50 2.94 3.50 2.14
N LEU A 51 2.92 2.64 3.16
CA LEU A 51 3.70 2.83 4.39
C LEU A 51 5.21 2.85 4.10
N GLU A 52 5.72 1.89 3.31
CA GLU A 52 7.13 1.85 2.90
C GLU A 52 7.55 3.17 2.23
N ARG A 53 6.72 3.70 1.33
CA ARG A 53 7.03 4.94 0.63
C ARG A 53 7.05 6.16 1.55
N ILE A 54 6.14 6.25 2.53
CA ILE A 54 6.16 7.31 3.55
C ILE A 54 7.48 7.23 4.33
N LEU A 55 7.81 6.03 4.82
CA LEU A 55 9.01 5.80 5.64
C LEU A 55 10.28 6.06 4.85
N GLU A 56 10.33 5.67 3.57
CA GLU A 56 11.44 6.00 2.66
C GLU A 56 11.65 7.52 2.57
N HIS A 57 10.58 8.30 2.38
CA HIS A 57 10.69 9.75 2.28
C HIS A 57 11.01 10.42 3.61
N LYS A 58 10.46 9.94 4.74
CA LYS A 58 10.84 10.42 6.07
C LYS A 58 12.32 10.15 6.36
N LEU A 59 12.83 8.95 6.05
CA LEU A 59 14.26 8.64 6.16
C LEU A 59 15.12 9.58 5.30
N LYS A 60 14.69 9.86 4.07
CA LYS A 60 15.39 10.81 3.19
C LYS A 60 15.44 12.22 3.76
N LEU A 61 14.32 12.71 4.29
CA LEU A 61 14.21 14.04 4.87
C LEU A 61 15.04 14.19 6.15
N SER A 62 15.09 13.14 6.99
CA SER A 62 15.71 13.21 8.31
C SER A 62 17.21 12.89 8.33
N TYR A 63 17.70 12.05 7.42
CA TYR A 63 19.05 11.48 7.53
C TYR A 63 19.95 11.70 6.32
N LEU A 64 19.44 12.27 5.21
CA LEU A 64 20.30 12.62 4.08
C LEU A 64 20.91 14.01 4.22
N PRO A 65 22.03 14.28 3.53
CA PRO A 65 22.68 15.59 3.57
C PRO A 65 21.75 16.73 3.16
N ALA A 66 21.89 17.88 3.82
CA ALA A 66 21.05 19.07 3.59
C ALA A 66 20.94 19.45 2.11
N TRP A 67 22.04 19.45 1.37
CA TRP A 67 22.03 19.78 -0.07
C TRP A 67 21.16 18.84 -0.92
N THR A 68 20.97 17.59 -0.49
CA THR A 68 20.06 16.64 -1.13
C THR A 68 18.62 16.94 -0.72
N VAL A 69 18.39 17.21 0.57
CA VAL A 69 17.08 17.55 1.13
C VAL A 69 16.53 18.83 0.49
N ASP A 70 17.30 19.92 0.47
CA ASP A 70 16.85 21.24 -0.02
C ASP A 70 16.31 21.19 -1.45
N ARG A 71 16.90 20.35 -2.30
CA ARG A 71 16.50 20.19 -3.72
C ARG A 71 15.24 19.36 -3.90
N ASN A 72 14.92 18.48 -2.96
CA ASN A 72 13.89 17.45 -3.11
C ASN A 72 12.77 17.54 -2.08
N GLN A 73 12.92 18.33 -1.03
CA GLN A 73 12.04 18.37 0.14
C GLN A 73 10.58 18.52 -0.26
N ARG A 74 10.26 19.47 -1.15
CA ARG A 74 8.88 19.69 -1.63
C ARG A 74 8.29 18.43 -2.27
N LEU A 75 9.05 17.73 -3.11
CA LEU A 75 8.58 16.53 -3.80
C LEU A 75 8.39 15.35 -2.85
N TRP A 76 9.26 15.22 -1.85
CA TRP A 76 9.15 14.16 -0.85
C TRP A 76 7.99 14.39 0.10
N LEU A 77 7.77 15.63 0.55
CA LEU A 77 6.60 16.01 1.36
C LEU A 77 5.29 15.81 0.60
N ASP A 78 5.23 16.23 -0.67
CA ASP A 78 4.06 15.98 -1.54
C ASP A 78 3.82 14.48 -1.75
N SER A 79 4.88 13.67 -1.86
CA SER A 79 4.73 12.22 -1.94
C SER A 79 4.19 11.61 -0.64
N ILE A 80 4.64 12.08 0.53
CA ILE A 80 4.14 11.66 1.84
C ILE A 80 2.65 11.96 1.94
N ASP A 81 2.22 13.20 1.66
CA ASP A 81 0.81 13.59 1.74
C ASP A 81 -0.08 12.75 0.80
N LYS A 82 0.39 12.48 -0.42
CA LYS A 82 -0.29 11.58 -1.36
C LYS A 82 -0.44 10.17 -0.80
N GLN A 83 0.59 9.62 -0.16
CA GLN A 83 0.51 8.29 0.43
C GLN A 83 -0.41 8.26 1.64
N GLN A 84 -0.31 9.25 2.54
CA GLN A 84 -1.19 9.35 3.71
C GLN A 84 -2.65 9.48 3.29
N THR A 85 -2.94 10.33 2.30
CA THR A 85 -4.28 10.44 1.71
C THR A 85 -4.75 9.12 1.09
N GLY A 86 -3.87 8.40 0.40
CA GLY A 86 -4.16 7.07 -0.13
C GLY A 86 -4.48 6.04 0.96
N ILE A 87 -3.70 6.02 2.04
CA ILE A 87 -3.95 5.16 3.21
C ILE A 87 -5.30 5.51 3.86
N ARG A 88 -5.61 6.80 4.06
CA ARG A 88 -6.90 7.22 4.63
C ARG A 88 -8.08 6.71 3.81
N LYS A 89 -8.01 6.80 2.47
CA LYS A 89 -9.05 6.27 1.57
C LYS A 89 -9.16 4.75 1.69
N LEU A 90 -8.04 4.04 1.59
CA LEU A 90 -7.98 2.58 1.73
C LEU A 90 -8.57 2.09 3.06
N LEU A 91 -8.26 2.76 4.17
CA LEU A 91 -8.79 2.40 5.50
C LEU A 91 -10.26 2.77 5.69
N ASN A 92 -10.79 3.71 4.89
CA ASN A 92 -12.23 4.00 4.88
C ASN A 92 -13.00 2.92 4.12
N ASP A 93 -12.44 2.46 3.00
CA ASP A 93 -13.04 1.39 2.18
C ASP A 93 -12.90 0.01 2.85
N SER A 94 -11.78 -0.22 3.54
CA SER A 94 -11.44 -1.49 4.21
C SER A 94 -11.07 -1.28 5.69
N PRO A 95 -12.05 -1.02 6.60
CA PRO A 95 -11.79 -0.66 7.99
C PRO A 95 -11.00 -1.68 8.82
N SER A 96 -11.13 -2.97 8.52
CA SER A 96 -10.41 -4.05 9.20
C SER A 96 -8.89 -3.95 9.03
N LEU A 97 -8.40 -3.29 7.97
CA LEU A 97 -6.98 -3.07 7.75
C LEU A 97 -6.34 -2.11 8.76
N ARG A 98 -7.12 -1.35 9.54
CA ARG A 98 -6.58 -0.48 10.60
C ARG A 98 -5.73 -1.27 11.60
N ALA A 99 -6.14 -2.49 11.93
CA ALA A 99 -5.40 -3.37 12.84
C ALA A 99 -4.06 -3.84 12.25
N CYS A 100 -3.88 -3.76 10.92
CA CYS A 100 -2.65 -4.16 10.24
C CYS A 100 -1.61 -3.04 10.15
N VAL A 101 -1.99 -1.77 10.37
CA VAL A 101 -1.09 -0.62 10.17
C VAL A 101 0.14 -0.71 11.07
N GLU A 102 -0.07 -0.84 12.38
CA GLU A 102 1.03 -0.86 13.35
C GLU A 102 1.98 -2.06 13.14
N PRO A 103 1.49 -3.30 12.97
CA PRO A 103 2.35 -4.43 12.60
C PRO A 103 3.18 -4.19 11.34
N LEU A 104 2.59 -3.56 10.32
CA LEU A 104 3.24 -3.33 9.02
C LEU A 104 4.34 -2.27 9.08
N ILE A 105 4.26 -1.27 9.96
CA ILE A 105 5.27 -0.19 10.03
C ILE A 105 6.67 -0.75 10.22
N SER A 106 6.85 -1.77 11.07
CA SER A 106 8.18 -2.34 11.32
C SER A 106 8.77 -3.00 10.08
N GLU A 107 7.95 -3.76 9.35
CA GLU A 107 8.36 -4.42 8.09
C GLU A 107 8.66 -3.38 7.00
N SER A 108 7.71 -2.46 6.77
CA SER A 108 7.84 -1.38 5.80
C SER A 108 9.04 -0.47 6.09
N TYR A 109 9.35 -0.22 7.37
CA TYR A 109 10.54 0.54 7.77
C TYR A 109 11.81 -0.18 7.38
N ASN A 110 11.90 -1.49 7.67
CA ASN A 110 13.08 -2.28 7.37
C ASN A 110 13.36 -2.33 5.87
N ASP A 111 12.32 -2.45 5.05
CA ASP A 111 12.44 -2.43 3.60
C ASP A 111 12.87 -1.06 3.07
N ALA A 112 12.25 0.01 3.56
CA ALA A 112 12.63 1.38 3.24
C ALA A 112 14.10 1.67 3.65
N ALA A 113 14.51 1.31 4.86
CA ALA A 113 15.87 1.50 5.36
C ALA A 113 16.89 0.69 4.54
N ARG A 114 16.56 -0.55 4.15
CA ARG A 114 17.40 -1.38 3.26
C ARG A 114 17.58 -0.70 1.91
N ARG A 115 16.50 -0.14 1.33
CA ARG A 115 16.55 0.61 0.07
C ARG A 115 17.40 1.87 0.20
N ILE A 116 17.27 2.64 1.29
CA ILE A 116 18.07 3.85 1.52
C ILE A 116 19.55 3.52 1.68
N ARG A 117 19.92 2.54 2.52
CA ARG A 117 21.31 2.10 2.69
C ARG A 117 21.97 1.67 1.38
N ARG A 118 21.20 1.05 0.47
CA ARG A 118 21.67 0.67 -0.87
C ARG A 118 21.92 1.88 -1.77
N LEU A 119 21.02 2.88 -1.74
CA LEU A 119 21.11 4.06 -2.60
C LEU A 119 22.10 5.11 -2.07
N PHE A 120 22.30 5.15 -0.76
CA PHE A 120 23.17 6.10 -0.06
C PHE A 120 24.11 5.32 0.88
N PRO A 121 25.17 4.69 0.35
CA PRO A 121 26.12 3.94 1.16
C PRO A 121 26.74 4.81 2.26
N GLY A 122 26.84 4.27 3.47
CA GLY A 122 27.39 4.97 4.63
C GLY A 122 26.40 5.87 5.39
N VAL A 123 25.15 5.96 4.96
CA VAL A 123 24.11 6.63 5.75
C VAL A 123 23.83 5.88 7.06
N GLU A 124 23.88 6.61 8.17
CA GLU A 124 23.50 6.09 9.48
C GLU A 124 21.99 6.27 9.67
N LEU A 125 21.29 5.15 9.82
CA LEU A 125 19.85 5.12 10.09
C LEU A 125 19.60 4.37 11.39
N PRO A 126 18.55 4.72 12.15
CA PRO A 126 18.13 3.94 13.30
C PRO A 126 17.92 2.45 12.99
N VAL A 127 18.04 1.62 14.03
CA VAL A 127 17.81 0.17 13.91
C VAL A 127 16.31 -0.13 13.84
N HIS A 128 15.50 0.68 14.52
CA HIS A 128 14.04 0.57 14.56
C HIS A 128 13.39 1.86 14.06
N CYS A 129 12.14 1.76 13.60
CA CYS A 129 11.38 2.92 13.18
C CYS A 129 11.31 3.96 14.32
N PRO A 130 11.81 5.19 14.13
CA PRO A 130 11.80 6.22 15.16
C PRO A 130 10.44 6.93 15.26
N TRP A 131 9.54 6.71 14.30
CA TRP A 131 8.22 7.33 14.24
C TRP A 131 7.14 6.41 14.77
N THR A 132 6.24 6.98 15.53
CA THR A 132 4.97 6.38 15.94
C THR A 132 4.02 6.22 14.75
N VAL A 133 2.97 5.41 14.91
CA VAL A 133 1.90 5.27 13.91
C VAL A 133 1.32 6.64 13.53
N GLN A 134 1.07 7.50 14.53
CA GLN A 134 0.51 8.82 14.29
C GLN A 134 1.44 9.67 13.41
N GLU A 135 2.74 9.74 13.74
CA GLU A 135 3.71 10.50 12.96
C GLU A 135 3.92 9.96 11.54
N VAL A 136 3.60 8.70 11.27
CA VAL A 136 3.63 8.11 9.92
C VAL A 136 2.38 8.51 9.13
N LEU A 137 1.21 8.56 9.77
CA LEU A 137 -0.07 8.80 9.10
C LEU A 137 -0.48 10.29 9.00
N GLU A 138 0.10 11.15 9.84
CA GLU A 138 -0.10 12.60 9.90
C GLU A 138 1.14 13.38 9.41
#